data_AF-A0A1F6HNE8-F1
#
_entry.id   AF-A0A1F6HNE8-F1
#
_cell.length_a   1.000
_cell.length_b   1.000
_cell.length_c   1.000
_cell.angle_alpha   90.00
_cell.angle_beta   90.00
_cell.angle_gamma   90.00
#
_symmetry.space_group_name_H-M   'P 1'
#
loop_
_entity.id
_entity.type
_entity.pdbx_description
1 polymer ?
#
loop_
_entity_poly.entity_id
_entity_poly.type
_entity_poly.pdbx_seq_one_letter_code
_entity_poly.pdbx_strand_id
1 'polypeptide(L)'
;MFKIQKLDFLISFYIGCIAVSELMGAKTFPLVALGNFKLSASVAIFAIPLIYSINDIITEVHGKERAQSVVRSGRISFWFDSPLLVFKMLYIRY
;
A
#
# COMPACT_ATOMS: atom_id res chain seq x y z
N MET A 1 16.59 26.54 -3.12
CA MET A 1 17.02 25.28 -2.46
C MET A 1 15.77 24.65 -1.86
N PHE A 2 15.26 23.56 -2.44
CA PHE A 2 14.06 22.90 -1.91
C PHE A 2 14.39 22.31 -0.52
N LYS A 3 13.96 22.98 0.55
CA LYS A 3 14.00 22.42 1.90
C LYS A 3 12.85 21.41 2.00
N ILE A 4 13.12 20.18 1.60
CA ILE A 4 12.20 19.08 1.83
C ILE A 4 12.23 18.78 3.32
N GLN A 5 11.09 18.92 4.00
CA GLN A 5 10.98 18.44 5.37
C GLN A 5 11.04 16.91 5.33
N LYS A 6 11.88 16.30 6.18
CA LYS A 6 12.08 14.84 6.22
C LYS A 6 10.75 14.07 6.34
N LEU A 7 9.79 14.68 7.03
CA LEU A 7 8.43 14.18 7.23
C LEU A 7 7.64 14.13 5.90
N ASP A 8 7.70 15.19 5.09
CA ASP A 8 6.99 15.24 3.80
C ASP A 8 7.56 14.21 2.80
N PHE A 9 8.87 13.99 2.84
CA PHE A 9 9.52 12.91 2.09
C PHE A 9 9.00 11.54 2.54
N LEU A 10 8.89 11.32 3.86
CA LEU A 10 8.42 10.05 4.39
C LEU A 10 6.93 9.79 4.09
N ILE A 11 6.09 10.83 4.12
CA ILE A 11 4.68 10.73 3.74
C ILE A 11 4.52 10.45 2.24
N SER A 12 5.26 11.16 1.38
CA SER A 12 5.21 10.91 -0.06
C SER A 12 5.70 9.49 -0.41
N PHE A 13 6.71 8.98 0.30
CA PHE A 13 7.17 7.60 0.16
C PHE A 13 6.13 6.58 0.66
N TYR A 14 5.43 6.88 1.76
CA TYR A 14 4.31 6.07 2.27
C TYR A 14 3.17 5.96 1.23
N ILE A 15 2.76 7.08 0.64
CA ILE A 15 1.73 7.11 -0.41
C ILE A 15 2.21 6.34 -1.65
N GLY A 16 3.48 6.48 -2.02
CA GLY A 16 4.09 5.71 -3.11
C GLY A 16 4.03 4.20 -2.86
N CYS A 17 4.30 3.75 -1.63
CA CYS A 17 4.21 2.32 -1.27
C CYS A 17 2.77 1.79 -1.35
N ILE A 18 1.78 2.59 -0.97
CA ILE A 18 0.36 2.25 -1.13
C ILE A 18 0.01 2.09 -2.61
N ALA A 19 0.38 3.07 -3.45
CA ALA A 19 0.12 3.01 -4.89
C ALA A 19 0.81 1.82 -5.57
N VAL A 20 2.06 1.51 -5.18
CA VAL A 20 2.79 0.33 -5.67
C VAL A 20 2.11 -0.96 -5.20
N SER A 21 1.67 -1.04 -3.95
CA SER A 21 0.91 -2.18 -3.42
C SER A 21 -0.34 -2.44 -4.25
N GLU A 22 -1.06 -1.39 -4.63
CA GLU A 22 -2.27 -1.52 -5.46
C GLU A 22 -1.96 -1.96 -6.90
N LEU A 23 -0.91 -1.40 -7.51
CA LEU A 23 -0.46 -1.79 -8.85
C LEU A 23 -0.01 -3.26 -8.90
N MET A 24 0.71 -3.71 -7.88
CA MET A 24 1.17 -5.09 -7.75
C MET A 24 0.06 -6.04 -7.27
N GLY A 25 -1.05 -5.50 -6.76
CA GLY A 25 -2.27 -6.20 -6.38
C GLY A 25 -2.85 -7.09 -7.47
N ALA A 26 -2.77 -6.62 -8.72
CA ALA A 26 -3.29 -7.31 -9.89
C ALA A 26 -2.51 -8.59 -10.27
N LYS A 27 -1.25 -8.71 -9.83
CA LYS A 27 -0.47 -9.93 -10.03
C LYS A 27 -0.69 -10.85 -8.85
N THR A 28 -1.04 -12.11 -9.13
CA THR A 28 -1.13 -13.16 -8.13
C THR A 28 -0.18 -14.28 -8.49
N PHE A 29 0.53 -14.82 -7.48
CA PHE A 29 1.39 -15.99 -7.62
C PHE A 29 0.75 -17.18 -6.91
N PRO A 30 0.69 -18.36 -7.54
CA PRO A 30 0.28 -19.58 -6.87
C PRO A 30 1.37 -20.01 -5.88
N LEU A 31 1.08 -19.96 -4.58
CA LEU A 31 2.03 -20.32 -3.51
C LEU A 31 2.05 -21.83 -3.25
N VAL A 32 0.86 -22.46 -3.22
CA VAL A 32 0.72 -23.90 -2.98
C VAL A 32 -0.52 -24.39 -3.73
N ALA A 33 -0.36 -25.46 -4.50
CA ALA A 33 -1.48 -26.22 -5.07
C ALA A 33 -1.64 -27.51 -4.26
N LEU A 34 -2.60 -27.54 -3.34
CA LEU A 34 -2.98 -28.76 -2.62
C LEU A 34 -4.21 -29.35 -3.33
N GLY A 35 -3.98 -30.29 -4.26
CA GLY A 35 -5.05 -30.87 -5.09
C GLY A 35 -5.74 -29.82 -5.98
N ASN A 36 -7.03 -29.58 -5.77
CA ASN A 36 -7.84 -28.61 -6.54
C ASN A 36 -7.79 -27.17 -6.01
N PHE A 37 -7.20 -26.92 -4.84
CA PHE A 37 -7.13 -25.58 -4.26
C PHE A 37 -5.80 -24.93 -4.62
N LYS A 38 -5.85 -23.94 -5.53
CA LYS A 38 -4.72 -23.05 -5.82
C LYS A 38 -4.77 -21.88 -4.85
N LEU A 39 -3.91 -21.90 -3.84
CA LEU A 39 -3.70 -20.75 -2.97
C LEU A 39 -2.84 -19.74 -3.72
N SER A 40 -3.50 -18.78 -4.36
CA SER A 40 -2.84 -17.66 -5.02
C SER A 40 -2.75 -16.50 -4.02
N ALA A 41 -1.55 -16.00 -3.73
CA ALA A 41 -1.41 -14.71 -3.03
C ALA A 41 -1.03 -13.60 -3.99
N SER A 42 -1.40 -12.39 -3.61
CA SER A 42 -1.06 -11.19 -4.36
C SER A 42 0.39 -10.76 -4.10
N VAL A 43 1.06 -10.23 -5.13
CA VAL A 43 2.39 -9.64 -4.99
C VAL A 43 2.36 -8.39 -4.10
N ALA A 44 1.19 -7.79 -3.91
CA ALA A 44 0.98 -6.70 -2.97
C ALA A 44 1.45 -7.02 -1.54
N ILE A 45 1.51 -8.30 -1.15
CA ILE A 45 1.96 -8.70 0.20
C ILE A 45 3.39 -8.25 0.52
N PHE A 46 4.25 -8.05 -0.49
CA PHE A 46 5.61 -7.57 -0.30
C PHE A 46 5.69 -6.07 0.05
N ALA A 47 4.65 -5.29 -0.27
CA ALA A 47 4.59 -3.88 0.10
C ALA A 47 4.14 -3.69 1.56
N ILE A 48 3.46 -4.68 2.14
CA ILE A 48 2.92 -4.60 3.51
C ILE A 48 4.02 -4.37 4.56
N PRO A 49 5.12 -5.16 4.63
CA PRO A 49 6.20 -4.92 5.60
C PRO A 49 6.81 -3.52 5.47
N LEU A 50 6.89 -3.00 4.25
CA LEU A 50 7.46 -1.70 3.93
C LEU A 50 6.56 -0.57 4.44
N ILE A 51 5.25 -0.69 4.22
CA ILE A 51 4.23 0.24 4.75
C ILE A 51 4.26 0.25 6.29
N TYR A 52 4.33 -0.93 6.93
CA TYR A 52 4.41 -1.01 8.40
C TYR A 52 5.71 -0.43 8.97
N SER A 53 6.84 -0.65 8.30
CA SER A 53 8.13 -0.08 8.73
C SER A 53 8.11 1.45 8.69
N ILE A 54 7.53 2.04 7.64
CA ILE A 54 7.39 3.50 7.55
C ILE A 54 6.49 4.02 8.67
N ASN A 55 5.41 3.31 8.95
CA ASN A 55 4.47 3.68 10.02
C ASN A 55 5.14 3.69 11.40
N ASP A 56 6.01 2.70 11.65
CA ASP A 56 6.77 2.60 12.89
C ASP A 56 7.74 3.77 13.05
N ILE A 57 8.50 4.09 11.99
CA ILE A 57 9.39 5.27 11.94
C ILE A 57 8.63 6.57 12.19
N ILE A 58 7.46 6.76 11.57
CA ILE A 58 6.64 7.97 11.79
C ILE A 58 6.17 8.05 13.24
N THR A 59 5.80 6.91 13.83
CA THR A 59 5.33 6.83 15.22
C THR A 59 6.43 7.17 16.22
N GLU A 60 7.66 6.70 15.98
CA GLU A 60 8.81 6.89 16.86
C GLU A 60 9.41 8.30 16.73
N VAL A 61 9.51 8.86 15.52
CA VAL A 61 10.18 10.15 15.27
C VAL A 61 9.25 11.35 15.43
N HIS A 62 7.98 11.21 15.02
CA HIS A 62 7.02 12.34 14.96
C HIS A 62 5.84 12.20 15.94
N GLY A 63 5.78 11.10 16.70
CA GLY A 63 4.77 10.87 17.72
C GLY A 63 3.46 10.27 17.18
N LYS A 64 2.69 9.65 18.09
CA LYS A 64 1.47 8.89 17.77
C LYS A 64 0.38 9.70 17.06
N GLU A 65 0.20 10.98 17.40
CA GLU A 65 -0.87 11.80 16.84
C GLU A 65 -0.69 12.03 15.33
N ARG A 66 0.55 12.26 14.89
CA ARG A 66 0.84 12.48 13.48
C ARG A 66 0.81 11.17 12.68
N ALA A 67 1.29 10.08 13.27
CA ALA A 67 1.16 8.74 12.69
C ALA A 67 -0.31 8.35 12.46
N GLN A 68 -1.18 8.59 13.43
CA GLN A 68 -2.62 8.31 13.28
C GLN A 68 -3.27 9.13 12.17
N SER A 69 -2.87 10.39 11.99
CA SER A 69 -3.34 11.20 10.86
C SER A 69 -2.90 10.61 9.52
N VAL A 70 -1.64 10.19 9.39
CA VAL A 70 -1.11 9.61 8.14
C VAL A 70 -1.80 8.27 7.82
N VAL A 71 -2.00 7.42 8.82
CA VAL A 71 -2.74 6.15 8.64
C VAL A 71 -4.20 6.39 8.28
N ARG A 72 -4.85 7.38 8.90
CA ARG A 72 -6.23 7.75 8.58
C ARG A 72 -6.32 8.29 7.14
N SER A 73 -5.37 9.13 6.71
CA SER A 73 -5.26 9.59 5.32
C SER A 73 -4.98 8.45 4.33
N GLY A 74 -4.09 7.51 4.68
CA GLY A 74 -3.82 6.33 3.86
C GLY A 74 -5.04 5.43 3.68
N ARG A 75 -5.84 5.25 4.74
CA ARG A 75 -7.12 4.53 4.66
C ARG A 75 -8.13 5.20 3.74
N ILE A 76 -8.20 6.53 3.78
CA ILE A 76 -9.09 7.31 2.93
C ILE A 76 -8.65 7.21 1.46
N SER A 77 -7.33 7.26 1.19
CA SER A 77 -6.81 7.07 -0.17
C SER A 77 -7.18 5.70 -0.71
N PHE A 78 -6.90 4.62 0.05
CA PHE A 78 -7.28 3.27 -0.34
C PHE A 78 -8.79 3.11 -0.60
N TRP A 79 -9.62 3.73 0.25
CA TRP A 79 -11.07 3.70 0.06
C TRP A 79 -11.48 4.42 -1.23
N PHE A 80 -10.86 5.56 -1.53
CA PHE A 80 -11.10 6.32 -2.77
C PHE A 80 -10.58 5.61 -4.02
N ASP A 81 -9.48 4.88 -3.93
CA ASP A 81 -8.86 4.14 -5.04
C ASP A 81 -9.55 2.78 -5.30
N SER A 82 -10.28 2.26 -4.31
CA SER A 82 -11.01 0.98 -4.42
C SER A 82 -12.00 0.85 -5.60
N PRO A 83 -12.78 1.87 -6.01
CA PRO A 83 -13.63 1.80 -7.20
C PRO A 83 -12.79 1.77 -8.49
N LEU A 84 -11.66 2.49 -8.50
CA LEU A 84 -10.72 2.52 -9.63
C LEU A 84 -10.12 1.13 -9.88
N LEU A 85 -9.83 0.39 -8.80
CA LEU A 85 -9.37 -1.00 -8.85
C LEU A 85 -10.40 -1.93 -9.49
N VAL A 86 -11.68 -1.78 -9.15
CA VAL A 86 -12.77 -2.56 -9.75
C VAL A 86 -12.87 -2.27 -11.25
N PHE A 87 -12.84 -0.99 -11.64
CA PHE A 87 -12.81 -0.59 -13.06
C PHE A 87 -11.58 -1.15 -13.79
N LYS A 88 -10.40 -1.13 -13.16
CA LYS A 88 -9.16 -1.66 -13.75
C LYS A 88 -9.20 -3.18 -13.92
N MET A 89 -9.78 -3.91 -12.96
CA MET A 89 -9.95 -5.36 -13.04
C MET A 89 -10.97 -5.75 -14.12
N LEU A 90 -11.99 -4.91 -14.35
CA LEU A 90 -12.93 -5.05 -15.46
C LEU A 90 -12.26 -4.75 -16.81
N TYR A 91 -11.44 -3.68 -16.91
CA TYR A 91 -10.79 -3.27 -18.16
C TYR A 91 -9.67 -4.21 -18.61
N ILE A 92 -8.87 -4.77 -17.67
CA ILE A 92 -7.82 -5.75 -17.98
C ILE A 92 -8.38 -7.09 -18.49
N ARG A 93 -9.69 -7.32 -18.36
CA ARG A 93 -10.37 -8.56 -18.75
C ARG A 93 -10.96 -8.53 -20.17
N TYR A 94 -10.88 -7.40 -20.86
CA TYR A 94 -11.23 -7.20 -22.28
C TYR A 94 -9.98 -6.84 -23.09
#